data_AF-A0A351QV81-F1
#
_entry.id   AF-A0A351QV81-F1
#
_cell.length_a   1.000
_cell.length_b   1.000
_cell.length_c   1.000
_cell.angle_alpha   90.00
_cell.angle_beta   90.00
_cell.angle_gamma   90.00
#
_symmetry.space_group_name_H-M   'P 1'
#
loop_
_entity.id
_entity.type
_entity.pdbx_description
1 polymer ?
#
loop_
_entity_poly.entity_id
_entity_poly.type
_entity_poly.pdbx_seq_one_letter_code
_entity_poly.pdbx_strand_id
1 'polypeptide(L)'
;MADLKLSEIMAIQKELQEKYKEKWTPLCAENGRNSLLWMIEEMGEVIAIIKKRGENDIMNDETVRAAFVEEMVDVMMFYNDALMCFGITPEEFSEAFIKKHCKNMNRDFDLEHKKYLL
;
A
#
# COMPACT_ATOMS: atom_id res chain seq x y z
N MET A 1 -3.40 17.03 -12.58
CA MET A 1 -4.00 15.68 -12.73
C MET A 1 -5.11 15.54 -11.70
N ALA A 2 -6.13 14.73 -11.96
CA ALA A 2 -7.16 14.41 -10.96
C ALA A 2 -6.64 13.32 -10.00
N ASP A 3 -7.18 13.28 -8.79
CA ASP A 3 -6.90 12.21 -7.83
C ASP A 3 -7.40 10.87 -8.36
N LEU A 4 -6.62 9.81 -8.15
CA LEU A 4 -6.94 8.46 -8.63
C LEU A 4 -7.79 7.69 -7.60
N LYS A 5 -8.83 7.02 -8.09
CA LYS A 5 -9.57 6.00 -7.35
C LYS A 5 -8.79 4.68 -7.33
N LEU A 6 -9.07 3.82 -6.35
CA LEU A 6 -8.48 2.48 -6.28
C LEU A 6 -8.66 1.68 -7.58
N SER A 7 -9.84 1.77 -8.21
CA SER A 7 -10.10 1.11 -9.50
C SER A 7 -9.17 1.59 -10.62
N GLU A 8 -8.81 2.86 -10.62
CA GLU A 8 -7.90 3.45 -11.62
C GLU A 8 -6.46 3.05 -11.33
N ILE A 9 -6.05 3.04 -10.05
CA ILE A 9 -4.72 2.56 -9.62
C ILE A 9 -4.52 1.10 -10.02
N MET A 10 -5.50 0.23 -9.73
CA MET A 10 -5.43 -1.19 -10.10
C MET A 10 -5.45 -1.39 -11.63
N ALA A 11 -6.12 -0.53 -12.40
CA ALA A 11 -6.10 -0.60 -13.86
C ALA A 11 -4.72 -0.23 -14.43
N ILE A 12 -4.09 0.83 -13.91
CA ILE A 12 -2.72 1.22 -14.28
C ILE A 12 -1.73 0.09 -13.94
N GLN A 13 -1.86 -0.54 -12.78
CA GLN A 13 -1.02 -1.67 -12.39
C GLN A 13 -1.18 -2.88 -13.33
N LYS A 14 -2.42 -3.18 -13.77
CA LYS A 14 -2.68 -4.25 -14.75
C LYS A 14 -2.03 -3.96 -16.11
N GLU A 15 -2.00 -2.71 -16.54
CA GLU A 15 -1.31 -2.31 -17.78
C GLU A 15 0.19 -2.61 -17.70
N LEU A 16 0.82 -2.30 -16.57
CA LEU A 16 2.23 -2.62 -16.31
C LEU A 16 2.47 -4.13 -16.29
N GLN A 17 1.62 -4.89 -15.59
CA GLN A 17 1.71 -6.35 -15.50
C GLN A 17 1.59 -7.00 -16.89
N GLU A 18 0.68 -6.54 -17.75
CA GLU A 18 0.58 -7.04 -19.12
C GLU A 18 1.82 -6.69 -19.96
N LYS A 19 2.31 -5.45 -19.85
CA LYS A 19 3.51 -4.99 -20.57
C LYS A 19 4.76 -5.79 -20.18
N TYR A 20 4.89 -6.16 -18.91
CA TYR A 20 6.07 -6.81 -18.36
C TYR A 20 5.86 -8.30 -18.00
N LYS A 21 4.77 -8.94 -18.45
CA LYS A 21 4.40 -10.33 -18.10
C LYS A 21 5.48 -11.41 -18.33
N GLU A 22 6.41 -11.18 -19.26
CA GLU A 22 7.54 -12.08 -19.52
C GLU A 22 8.70 -11.92 -18.52
N LYS A 23 8.66 -10.87 -17.69
CA LYS A 23 9.70 -10.52 -16.71
C LYS A 23 9.17 -10.50 -15.28
N TRP A 24 7.93 -10.04 -15.10
CA TRP A 24 7.29 -9.89 -13.80
C TRP A 24 6.60 -11.19 -13.39
N THR A 25 6.50 -11.37 -12.08
CA THR A 25 5.86 -12.55 -11.52
C THR A 25 4.34 -12.46 -11.76
N PRO A 26 3.70 -13.50 -12.33
CA PRO A 26 2.27 -13.47 -12.63
C PRO A 26 1.41 -13.20 -11.40
N LEU A 27 0.35 -12.41 -11.57
CA LEU A 27 -0.66 -12.16 -10.55
C LEU A 27 -1.56 -13.38 -10.35
N CYS A 28 -1.18 -14.25 -9.43
CA CYS A 28 -1.98 -15.41 -9.01
C CYS A 28 -1.81 -15.66 -7.50
N ALA A 29 -2.73 -16.42 -6.90
CA ALA A 29 -2.78 -16.62 -5.46
C ALA A 29 -1.48 -17.18 -4.88
N GLU A 30 -0.78 -18.05 -5.62
CA GLU A 30 0.50 -18.65 -5.24
C GLU A 30 1.61 -17.60 -5.07
N ASN A 31 1.52 -16.49 -5.80
CA ASN A 31 2.53 -15.42 -5.79
C ASN A 31 2.15 -14.26 -4.86
N GLY A 32 0.92 -14.21 -4.34
CA GLY A 32 0.47 -13.11 -3.47
C GLY A 32 1.31 -12.93 -2.20
N ARG A 33 1.86 -14.03 -1.65
CA ARG A 33 2.83 -13.94 -0.54
C ARG A 33 4.07 -13.14 -0.94
N ASN A 34 4.60 -13.36 -2.14
CA ASN A 34 5.80 -12.67 -2.59
C ASN A 34 5.53 -11.17 -2.82
N SER A 35 4.35 -10.81 -3.35
CA SER A 35 3.93 -9.39 -3.42
C SER A 35 3.92 -8.72 -2.05
N LEU A 36 3.45 -9.40 -1.00
CA LEU A 36 3.51 -8.87 0.36
C LEU A 36 4.95 -8.75 0.88
N LEU A 37 5.85 -9.67 0.52
CA LEU A 37 7.26 -9.58 0.91
C LEU A 37 7.96 -8.40 0.22
N TRP A 38 7.74 -8.21 -1.08
CA TRP A 38 8.26 -7.06 -1.82
C TRP A 38 7.72 -5.74 -1.28
N MET A 39 6.42 -5.67 -0.95
CA MET A 39 5.85 -4.51 -0.26
C MET A 39 6.60 -4.13 1.03
N ILE A 40 7.11 -5.13 1.78
CA ILE A 40 7.91 -4.88 2.98
C ILE A 40 9.32 -4.41 2.64
N GLU A 41 9.91 -4.88 1.55
CA GLU A 41 11.18 -4.38 1.02
C GLU A 41 11.06 -2.89 0.66
N GLU A 42 10.01 -2.49 -0.07
CA GLU A 42 9.75 -1.08 -0.41
C GLU A 42 9.47 -0.22 0.81
N MET A 43 8.77 -0.76 1.81
CA MET A 43 8.61 -0.07 3.10
C MET A 43 9.98 0.15 3.78
N GLY A 44 10.94 -0.75 3.56
CA GLY A 44 12.32 -0.59 3.99
C GLY A 44 13.01 0.60 3.34
N GLU A 45 12.73 0.87 2.06
CA GLU A 45 13.25 2.02 1.31
C GLU A 45 12.69 3.34 1.86
N VAL A 46 11.36 3.40 2.09
CA VAL A 46 10.70 4.51 2.79
C VAL A 46 11.37 4.80 4.14
N ILE A 47 11.58 3.76 4.95
CA ILE A 47 12.24 3.87 6.26
C ILE A 47 13.69 4.33 6.12
N ALA A 48 14.40 3.88 5.07
CA ALA A 48 15.78 4.27 4.83
C ALA A 48 15.88 5.78 4.54
N ILE A 49 14.95 6.36 3.77
CA ILE A 49 14.89 7.80 3.54
C ILE A 49 14.67 8.54 4.85
N ILE A 50 13.68 8.12 5.66
CA ILE A 50 13.42 8.73 6.98
C ILE A 50 14.67 8.68 7.85
N LYS A 51 15.35 7.54 7.95
CA LYS A 51 16.54 7.38 8.80
C LYS A 51 17.76 8.18 8.32
N LYS A 52 17.94 8.34 7.01
CA LYS A 52 19.13 8.96 6.42
C LYS A 52 18.97 10.48 6.24
N ARG A 53 17.75 10.95 5.98
CA ARG A 53 17.45 12.35 5.66
C ARG A 53 16.65 13.06 6.75
N GLY A 54 15.85 12.32 7.51
CA GLY A 54 14.97 12.89 8.53
C GLY A 54 13.74 13.56 7.93
N GLU A 55 12.77 13.84 8.79
CA GLU A 55 11.47 14.40 8.41
C GLU A 55 11.62 15.81 7.85
N ASN A 56 12.57 16.60 8.37
CA ASN A 56 12.76 17.97 7.92
C ASN A 56 13.17 18.05 6.44
N ASP A 57 14.06 17.17 5.99
CA ASP A 57 14.45 17.10 4.59
C ASP A 57 13.30 16.59 3.73
N ILE A 58 12.57 15.56 4.17
CA ILE A 58 11.38 15.06 3.45
C ILE A 58 10.36 16.19 3.24
N MET A 59 10.22 17.11 4.20
CA MET A 59 9.24 18.20 4.11
C MET A 59 9.72 19.42 3.32
N ASN A 60 11.03 19.66 3.23
CA ASN A 60 11.57 20.93 2.72
C ASN A 60 12.56 20.79 1.54
N ASP A 61 13.08 19.60 1.26
CA ASP A 61 13.92 19.32 0.09
C ASP A 61 13.06 18.61 -0.97
N GLU A 62 12.82 19.28 -2.09
CA GLU A 62 11.98 18.77 -3.18
C GLU A 62 12.48 17.44 -3.76
N THR A 63 13.79 17.22 -3.77
CA THR A 63 14.38 15.98 -4.29
C THR A 63 14.16 14.84 -3.32
N VAL A 64 14.36 15.07 -2.02
CA VAL A 64 14.07 14.07 -0.98
C VAL A 64 12.58 13.78 -0.91
N ARG A 65 11.73 14.80 -1.04
CA ARG A 65 10.26 14.65 -1.10
C ARG A 65 9.83 13.78 -2.28
N ALA A 66 10.39 14.02 -3.47
CA ALA A 66 10.06 13.25 -4.66
C ALA A 66 10.43 11.78 -4.48
N ALA A 67 11.67 11.49 -4.06
CA ALA A 67 12.11 10.13 -3.78
C ALA A 67 11.25 9.46 -2.70
N PHE A 68 10.93 10.17 -1.61
CA PHE A 68 10.06 9.63 -0.56
C PHE A 68 8.66 9.26 -1.07
N VAL A 69 8.07 10.08 -1.95
CA VAL A 69 6.76 9.79 -2.54
C VAL A 69 6.85 8.61 -3.51
N GLU A 70 7.95 8.47 -4.26
CA GLU A 70 8.20 7.34 -5.16
C GLU A 70 8.23 6.01 -4.39
N GLU A 71 9.01 5.90 -3.32
CA GLU A 71 9.05 4.67 -2.50
C GLU A 71 7.66 4.35 -1.87
N MET A 72 6.90 5.37 -1.49
CA MET A 72 5.53 5.19 -1.00
C MET A 72 4.57 4.69 -2.10
N VAL A 73 4.81 5.07 -3.36
CA VAL A 73 4.09 4.54 -4.52
C VAL A 73 4.47 3.08 -4.74
N ASP A 74 5.74 2.70 -4.62
CA ASP A 74 6.17 1.31 -4.78
C ASP A 74 5.54 0.38 -3.73
N VAL A 75 5.43 0.84 -2.48
CA VAL A 75 4.63 0.16 -1.44
C VAL A 75 3.19 -0.05 -1.91
N MET A 76 2.55 0.98 -2.46
CA MET A 76 1.18 0.86 -2.98
C MET A 76 1.09 -0.07 -4.20
N MET A 77 2.09 -0.11 -5.07
CA MET A 77 2.11 -0.98 -6.24
C MET A 77 2.11 -2.45 -5.82
N PHE A 78 3.00 -2.85 -4.91
CA PHE A 78 3.04 -4.24 -4.43
C PHE A 78 1.85 -4.61 -3.54
N TYR A 79 1.28 -3.64 -2.81
CA TYR A 79 0.02 -3.88 -2.11
C TYR A 79 -1.13 -4.16 -3.10
N ASN A 80 -1.23 -3.40 -4.19
CA ASN A 80 -2.22 -3.66 -5.24
C ASN A 80 -1.99 -5.00 -5.93
N ASP A 81 -0.73 -5.39 -6.19
CA ASP A 81 -0.41 -6.71 -6.71
C ASP A 81 -0.85 -7.82 -5.76
N ALA A 82 -0.68 -7.64 -4.44
CA ALA A 82 -1.18 -8.59 -3.45
C ALA A 82 -2.72 -8.69 -3.48
N LEU A 83 -3.44 -7.55 -3.54
CA LEU A 83 -4.90 -7.54 -3.69
C LEU A 83 -5.34 -8.31 -4.95
N MET A 84 -4.68 -8.05 -6.09
CA MET A 84 -5.00 -8.71 -7.35
C MET A 84 -4.66 -10.20 -7.36
N CYS A 85 -3.54 -10.61 -6.75
CA CYS A 85 -3.18 -12.03 -6.60
C CYS A 85 -4.28 -12.81 -5.88
N PHE A 86 -4.97 -12.18 -4.91
CA PHE A 86 -6.07 -12.80 -4.16
C PHE A 86 -7.46 -12.49 -4.74
N GLY A 87 -7.54 -11.84 -5.91
CA GLY A 87 -8.79 -11.53 -6.57
C GLY A 87 -9.66 -10.49 -5.85
N ILE A 88 -9.10 -9.72 -4.93
CA ILE A 88 -9.83 -8.69 -4.19
C ILE A 88 -10.18 -7.54 -5.13
N THR A 89 -11.47 -7.22 -5.25
CA THR A 89 -11.92 -6.16 -6.17
C THR A 89 -11.89 -4.78 -5.50
N PRO A 90 -11.86 -3.69 -6.29
CA PRO A 90 -12.00 -2.33 -5.75
C PRO A 90 -13.26 -2.15 -4.90
N GLU A 91 -14.38 -2.76 -5.29
CA GLU A 91 -15.66 -2.68 -4.60
C GLU A 91 -15.60 -3.42 -3.25
N GLU A 92 -15.10 -4.67 -3.25
CA GLU A 92 -14.92 -5.47 -2.02
C GLU A 92 -14.02 -4.72 -1.02
N PHE A 93 -12.88 -4.21 -1.50
CA PHE A 93 -11.95 -3.47 -0.67
C PHE A 93 -12.56 -2.18 -0.11
N SER A 94 -13.28 -1.42 -0.96
CA SER A 94 -13.94 -0.18 -0.55
C SER A 94 -15.03 -0.44 0.50
N GLU A 95 -15.83 -1.49 0.32
CA GLU A 95 -16.85 -1.89 1.31
C GLU A 95 -16.21 -2.27 2.65
N ALA A 96 -15.13 -3.07 2.63
CA ALA A 96 -14.39 -3.42 3.82
C ALA A 96 -13.78 -2.18 4.52
N PHE A 97 -13.25 -1.24 3.75
CA PHE A 97 -12.70 0.02 4.27
C PHE A 97 -13.77 0.87 4.95
N ILE A 98 -14.94 1.04 4.32
CA ILE A 98 -16.07 1.79 4.90
C ILE A 98 -16.56 1.11 6.20
N LYS A 99 -16.75 -0.22 6.18
CA LYS A 99 -17.13 -0.98 7.38
C LYS A 99 -16.12 -0.79 8.52
N LYS A 100 -14.83 -0.86 8.20
CA LYS A 100 -13.74 -0.64 9.16
C LYS A 100 -13.74 0.79 9.70
N HIS A 101 -13.97 1.79 8.85
CA HIS A 101 -14.11 3.19 9.24
C HIS A 101 -15.28 3.37 10.22
N CYS A 102 -16.49 2.90 9.88
CA CYS A 102 -17.66 3.00 10.76
C CYS A 102 -17.42 2.29 12.10
N LYS A 103 -16.77 1.12 12.10
CA LYS A 103 -16.38 0.42 13.33
C LYS A 103 -15.43 1.28 14.18
N ASN A 104 -14.40 1.86 13.56
CA ASN A 104 -13.40 2.67 14.26
C ASN A 104 -13.99 3.99 14.81
N MET A 105 -14.95 4.61 14.12
CA MET A 105 -15.63 5.83 14.60
C MET A 105 -16.43 5.59 15.90
N ASN A 106 -16.87 4.36 16.13
CA ASN A 106 -17.61 3.97 17.33
C ASN A 106 -16.73 3.17 18.31
N ARG A 107 -15.41 3.17 18.12
CA ARG A 107 -14.47 2.37 18.91
C ARG A 107 -13.98 3.16 20.11
N ASP A 108 -14.19 2.60 21.30
CA ASP A 108 -13.53 3.05 22.51
C ASP A 108 -12.19 2.32 22.65
N PHE A 109 -11.11 3.02 22.28
CA PHE A 109 -9.76 2.46 22.30
C PHE A 109 -9.25 2.22 23.73
N ASP A 110 -9.64 3.05 24.69
CA ASP A 110 -9.19 2.95 26.08
C ASP A 110 -9.86 1.75 26.78
N LEU A 111 -11.15 1.52 26.53
CA LEU A 111 -11.87 0.36 27.05
C LEU A 111 -11.40 -0.95 26.42
N GLU A 112 -11.10 -0.97 25.11
CA GLU A 112 -10.53 -2.17 24.48
C GLU A 112 -9.10 -2.45 24.95
N HIS A 113 -8.25 -1.43 25.08
CA HIS A 113 -6.87 -1.63 25.55
C HIS A 113 -6.82 -2.27 26.94
N LYS A 114 -7.78 -1.92 27.81
CA LYS A 114 -7.94 -2.53 29.14
C LYS A 114 -8.41 -4.00 29.11
N LYS A 115 -9.10 -4.45 28.05
CA LYS A 115 -9.57 -5.85 27.93
C LYS A 115 -8.47 -6.86 27.59
N TYR A 116 -7.30 -6.40 27.14
CA TYR A 116 -6.17 -7.26 26.77
C TYR A 116 -5.08 -7.33 27.85
N LEU A 117 -5.18 -6.51 28.90
CA LEU A 117 -4.21 -6.43 29.99
C LEU A 117 -4.76 -6.92 31.35
N LEU A 118 -5.92 -7.59 31.35
CA LEU A 118 -6.53 -8.26 32.51
C LEU A 118 -6.75 -9.75 32.22
#